data_AF-A0A842UFP0-F1
#
_entry.id   AF-A0A842UFP0-F1
#
_cell.length_a   1.000
_cell.length_b   1.000
_cell.length_c   1.000
_cell.angle_alpha   90.00
_cell.angle_beta   90.00
_cell.angle_gamma   90.00
#
_symmetry.space_group_name_H-M   'P 1'
#
loop_
_entity.id
_entity.type
_entity.pdbx_description
1 polymer ?
#
loop_
_entity_poly.entity_id
_entity_poly.type
_entity_poly.pdbx_seq_one_letter_code
_entity_poly.pdbx_strand_id
1 'polypeptide(L)'
;MRRYGNKPGQASIEFLVSVSAILIIFIVAGFFVFEKVIQITDYKVNIQGKRLSKSFADNINSVTAAGDGYSQRMYLPNYLYAGREYELVFYENDPRIHLHGSSFSTGDDLFFSAPLSTDLIECNLRECFSG
;
A
#
# COMPACT_ATOMS: atom_id res chain seq x y z
N MET A 1 67.44 27.93 1.53
CA MET A 1 66.91 26.71 0.88
C MET A 1 65.84 26.09 1.77
N ARG A 2 64.54 26.29 1.50
CA ARG A 2 63.46 25.58 2.19
C ARG A 2 63.10 24.34 1.36
N ARG A 3 63.48 23.15 1.83
CA ARG A 3 63.01 21.88 1.26
C ARG A 3 61.54 21.71 1.65
N TYR A 4 60.63 21.91 0.72
CA TYR A 4 59.26 21.42 0.86
C TYR A 4 59.31 19.89 0.73
N GLY A 5 59.32 19.21 1.88
CA GLY A 5 59.19 17.76 1.94
C GLY A 5 57.79 17.38 1.47
N ASN A 6 57.71 16.74 0.30
CA ASN A 6 56.49 16.13 -0.19
C ASN A 6 56.14 14.98 0.76
N LYS A 7 55.07 15.11 1.56
CA LYS A 7 54.69 14.09 2.55
C LYS A 7 53.80 13.05 1.86
N PRO A 8 54.27 11.81 1.64
CA PRO A 8 53.51 10.78 0.93
C PRO A 8 52.18 10.37 1.61
N GLY A 9 51.94 10.81 2.85
CA GLY A 9 50.66 10.63 3.56
C GLY A 9 49.58 11.67 3.24
N GLN A 10 49.91 12.84 2.67
CA GLN A 10 48.92 13.90 2.46
C GLN A 10 47.90 13.55 1.35
N ALA A 11 48.39 13.01 0.22
CA ALA A 11 47.52 12.59 -0.88
C ALA A 11 46.54 11.46 -0.48
N SER A 12 46.99 10.55 0.39
CA SER A 12 46.13 9.46 0.89
C SER A 12 45.03 9.96 1.82
N ILE A 13 45.28 11.03 2.59
CA ILE A 13 44.29 11.62 3.49
C ILE A 13 43.26 12.41 2.68
N GLU A 14 43.69 13.22 1.71
CA GLU A 14 42.78 13.98 0.84
C GLU A 14 41.85 13.06 0.02
N PHE A 15 42.38 11.93 -0.46
CA PHE A 15 41.56 10.91 -1.12
C PHE A 15 40.52 10.29 -0.18
N LEU A 16 40.92 9.92 1.04
CA LEU A 16 40.01 9.32 2.02
C LEU A 16 38.89 10.29 2.42
N VAL A 17 39.23 11.57 2.63
CA VAL A 17 38.27 12.63 2.90
C VAL A 17 37.28 12.78 1.73
N SER A 18 37.77 12.77 0.50
CA SER A 18 36.92 12.89 -0.70
C SER A 18 35.94 11.72 -0.82
N VAL A 19 36.40 10.49 -0.63
CA VAL A 19 35.54 9.29 -0.66
C VAL A 19 34.51 9.32 0.47
N SER A 20 34.91 9.75 1.68
CA SER A 20 33.98 9.85 2.81
C SER A 20 32.87 10.87 2.56
N ALA A 21 33.18 12.02 1.96
CA ALA A 21 32.19 13.03 1.60
C ALA A 21 31.19 12.49 0.56
N ILE A 22 31.68 11.76 -0.44
CA ILE A 22 30.84 11.12 -1.47
C ILE A 22 29.92 10.07 -0.84
N LEU A 23 30.43 9.23 0.06
CA LEU A 23 29.62 8.22 0.74
C LEU A 23 28.50 8.84 1.57
N ILE A 24 28.76 9.95 2.27
CA ILE A 24 27.73 10.66 3.03
C ILE A 24 26.62 11.14 2.10
N ILE A 25 26.96 11.71 0.94
CA ILE A 25 25.98 12.15 -0.05
C ILE A 25 25.10 10.96 -0.51
N PHE A 26 25.72 9.82 -0.81
CA PHE A 26 24.97 8.62 -1.21
C PHE A 26 24.07 8.08 -0.11
N ILE A 27 24.51 8.07 1.14
CA ILE A 27 23.70 7.63 2.28
C ILE A 27 22.47 8.54 2.42
N VAL A 28 22.66 9.85 2.39
CA VAL A 28 21.57 10.82 2.50
C VAL A 28 20.59 10.68 1.33
N ALA A 29 21.09 10.60 0.09
CA ALA A 29 20.26 10.40 -1.09
C ALA A 29 19.49 9.07 -1.04
N GLY A 30 20.15 7.99 -0.61
CA GLY A 30 19.54 6.67 -0.45
C GLY A 30 18.40 6.68 0.57
N PHE A 31 18.57 7.39 1.68
CA PHE A 31 17.52 7.56 2.68
C PHE A 31 16.28 8.26 2.09
N PHE A 32 16.46 9.35 1.34
CA PHE A 32 15.34 10.03 0.67
C PHE A 32 14.61 9.14 -0.35
N VAL A 33 15.36 8.35 -1.12
CA VAL A 33 14.77 7.41 -2.08
C VAL A 33 13.95 6.34 -1.36
N PHE A 34 14.47 5.80 -0.26
CA PHE A 34 13.78 4.79 0.53
C PHE A 34 12.43 5.29 1.08
N GLU A 35 12.43 6.48 1.69
CA GLU A 35 11.20 7.16 2.15
C GLU A 35 10.18 7.33 1.01
N LYS A 36 10.65 7.70 -0.18
CA LYS A 36 9.76 7.87 -1.34
C LYS A 36 9.20 6.56 -1.86
N VAL A 37 9.98 5.48 -1.84
CA VAL A 37 9.50 4.14 -2.22
C VAL A 37 8.40 3.66 -1.28
N ILE A 38 8.55 3.90 0.02
CA ILE A 38 7.53 3.59 1.03
C ILE A 38 6.23 4.37 0.74
N GLN A 39 6.31 5.69 0.57
CA GLN A 39 5.14 6.54 0.29
C GLN A 39 4.40 6.13 -1.00
N ILE A 40 5.16 5.79 -2.06
CA ILE A 40 4.57 5.32 -3.33
C ILE A 40 3.86 3.97 -3.14
N THR A 41 4.42 3.10 -2.31
CA THR A 41 3.82 1.79 -2.02
C THR A 41 2.46 1.96 -1.35
N ASP A 42 2.34 2.84 -0.36
CA ASP A 42 1.06 3.15 0.30
C ASP A 42 0.05 3.75 -0.65
N TYR A 43 0.50 4.66 -1.51
CA TYR A 43 -0.37 5.24 -2.52
C TYR A 43 -0.94 4.16 -3.46
N LYS A 44 -0.13 3.17 -3.84
CA LYS A 44 -0.58 2.04 -4.66
C LYS A 44 -1.56 1.14 -3.91
N VAL A 45 -1.31 0.84 -2.63
CA VAL A 45 -2.25 0.11 -1.77
C VAL A 45 -3.58 0.85 -1.72
N ASN A 46 -3.55 2.17 -1.52
CA ASN A 46 -4.75 3.00 -1.46
C ASN A 46 -5.56 2.98 -2.76
N ILE A 47 -4.90 3.11 -3.91
CA ILE A 47 -5.55 3.00 -5.22
C ILE A 47 -6.16 1.62 -5.41
N GLN A 48 -5.44 0.56 -5.08
CA GLN A 48 -5.94 -0.80 -5.26
C GLN A 48 -7.13 -1.08 -4.34
N GLY A 49 -7.06 -0.67 -3.07
CA GLY A 49 -8.17 -0.80 -2.12
C GLY A 49 -9.44 -0.11 -2.62
N LYS A 50 -9.33 1.14 -3.10
CA LYS A 50 -10.45 1.88 -3.71
C LYS A 50 -11.01 1.23 -4.96
N ARG A 51 -10.14 0.70 -5.83
CA ARG A 51 -10.57 0.00 -7.05
C ARG A 51 -11.27 -1.31 -6.72
N LEU A 52 -10.76 -2.04 -5.73
CA LEU A 52 -11.32 -3.31 -5.31
C LEU A 52 -12.69 -3.11 -4.64
N SER A 53 -12.82 -2.18 -3.69
CA SER A 53 -14.11 -1.87 -3.06
C SER A 53 -15.15 -1.42 -4.08
N LYS A 54 -14.76 -0.54 -5.01
CA LYS A 54 -15.63 -0.08 -6.09
C LYS A 54 -16.03 -1.21 -7.03
N SER A 55 -15.07 -2.01 -7.50
CA SER A 55 -15.37 -3.13 -8.39
C SER A 55 -16.28 -4.14 -7.73
N PHE A 56 -16.13 -4.37 -6.43
CA PHE A 56 -16.99 -5.27 -5.70
C PHE A 56 -18.41 -4.72 -5.57
N ALA A 57 -18.54 -3.45 -5.21
CA ALA A 57 -19.83 -2.77 -5.16
C ALA A 57 -20.53 -2.78 -6.52
N ASP A 58 -19.81 -2.46 -7.60
CA ASP A 58 -20.36 -2.45 -8.95
C ASP A 58 -20.86 -3.86 -9.37
N ASN A 59 -20.16 -4.93 -8.98
CA ASN A 59 -20.61 -6.31 -9.22
C ASN A 59 -21.88 -6.66 -8.41
N ILE A 60 -21.92 -6.36 -7.11
CA ILE A 60 -23.11 -6.59 -6.28
C ILE A 60 -24.32 -5.82 -6.84
N ASN A 61 -24.10 -4.56 -7.23
CA ASN A 61 -25.14 -3.72 -7.80
C ASN A 61 -25.64 -4.27 -9.14
N SER A 62 -24.75 -4.86 -9.95
CA SER A 62 -25.14 -5.48 -11.22
C SER A 62 -26.00 -6.73 -11.01
N VAL A 63 -25.68 -7.56 -10.02
CA VAL A 63 -26.47 -8.74 -9.65
C VAL A 63 -27.84 -8.30 -9.13
N THR A 64 -27.87 -7.30 -8.26
CA THR A 64 -29.11 -6.72 -7.72
C THR A 64 -30.00 -6.18 -8.83
N ALA A 65 -29.41 -5.48 -9.81
CA ALA A 65 -30.15 -4.89 -10.93
C ALA A 65 -30.67 -5.94 -11.92
N ALA A 66 -29.99 -7.07 -12.07
CA ALA A 66 -30.42 -8.16 -12.94
C ALA A 66 -31.64 -8.93 -12.38
N GLY A 67 -31.75 -9.00 -11.06
CA GLY A 67 -32.88 -9.62 -10.35
C GLY A 67 -32.76 -11.13 -10.21
N ASP A 68 -33.89 -11.75 -9.88
CA ASP A 68 -33.94 -13.15 -9.41
C ASP A 68 -33.39 -14.15 -10.44
N GLY A 69 -32.60 -15.11 -9.94
CA GLY A 69 -32.00 -16.18 -10.75
C GLY A 69 -30.68 -15.80 -11.43
N TYR A 70 -30.29 -14.53 -11.42
CA TYR A 70 -28.96 -14.11 -11.86
C TYR A 70 -27.92 -14.35 -10.76
N SER A 71 -26.79 -14.96 -11.13
CA SER A 71 -25.67 -15.14 -10.23
C SER A 71 -24.35 -14.86 -10.95
N GLN A 72 -23.39 -14.33 -10.21
CA GLN A 72 -22.08 -14.02 -10.73
C GLN A 72 -21.01 -14.52 -9.75
N ARG A 73 -19.95 -15.10 -10.30
CA ARG A 73 -18.74 -15.42 -9.53
C ARG A 73 -17.71 -14.33 -9.75
N MET A 74 -17.05 -13.94 -8.67
CA MET A 74 -15.93 -13.00 -8.71
C MET A 74 -14.75 -13.54 -7.93
N TYR A 75 -13.56 -13.10 -8.34
CA TYR A 75 -12.31 -13.47 -7.70
C TYR A 75 -11.79 -12.27 -6.94
N LEU A 76 -11.60 -12.47 -5.64
CA LEU A 76 -10.96 -11.52 -4.74
C LEU A 76 -9.46 -11.83 -4.73
N PRO A 77 -8.57 -10.84 -4.87
CA PRO A 77 -7.14 -11.07 -4.68
C PRO A 77 -6.89 -11.47 -3.22
N ASN A 78 -5.91 -12.34 -2.94
CA ASN A 78 -5.62 -12.69 -1.54
C ASN A 78 -4.97 -11.52 -0.76
N TYR A 79 -4.28 -10.64 -1.48
CA TYR A 79 -3.55 -9.52 -0.90
C TYR A 79 -3.70 -8.25 -1.77
N LEU A 80 -3.61 -7.10 -1.13
CA LEU A 80 -3.34 -5.82 -1.78
C LEU A 80 -1.84 -5.71 -2.15
N TYR A 81 -1.48 -4.59 -2.76
CA TYR A 81 -0.15 -4.31 -3.28
C TYR A 81 0.92 -4.54 -2.20
N ALA A 82 2.08 -5.06 -2.60
CA ALA A 82 3.17 -5.41 -1.70
C ALA A 82 2.79 -6.45 -0.61
N GLY A 83 1.79 -7.31 -0.89
CA GLY A 83 1.44 -8.42 0.00
C GLY A 83 0.66 -7.99 1.24
N ARG A 84 0.01 -6.83 1.22
CA ARG A 84 -0.77 -6.34 2.36
C ARG A 84 -2.07 -7.13 2.47
N GLU A 85 -2.29 -7.70 3.64
CA GLU A 85 -3.56 -8.32 3.99
C GLU A 85 -4.67 -7.27 4.00
N TYR A 86 -5.88 -7.73 3.73
CA TYR A 86 -7.06 -6.91 3.86
C TYR A 86 -8.25 -7.75 4.31
N GLU A 87 -9.18 -7.07 4.94
CA GLU A 87 -10.43 -7.63 5.39
C GLU A 87 -11.58 -6.95 4.67
N LEU A 88 -12.59 -7.74 4.31
CA LEU A 88 -13.82 -7.30 3.69
C LEU A 88 -14.94 -7.47 4.72
N VAL A 89 -15.58 -6.37 5.10
CA VAL A 89 -16.61 -6.35 6.13
C VAL A 89 -17.91 -5.81 5.57
N PHE A 90 -19.00 -6.45 5.98
CA PHE A 90 -20.37 -5.98 5.78
C PHE A 90 -20.98 -5.68 7.13
N TYR A 91 -21.65 -4.53 7.24
CA TYR A 91 -22.40 -4.19 8.45
C TYR A 91 -23.89 -4.28 8.17
N GLU A 92 -24.63 -4.76 9.16
CA GLU A 92 -26.09 -4.78 9.12
C GLU A 92 -26.63 -3.35 8.92
N ASN A 93 -27.57 -3.19 7.99
CA ASN A 93 -28.19 -1.90 7.65
C ASN A 93 -27.22 -0.83 7.12
N ASP A 94 -26.00 -1.18 6.72
CA ASP A 94 -25.11 -0.29 5.98
C ASP A 94 -25.00 -0.76 4.52
N PRO A 95 -25.60 -0.05 3.54
CA PRO A 95 -25.50 -0.39 2.12
C PRO A 95 -24.13 0.04 1.57
N ARG A 96 -23.06 -0.36 2.23
CA ARG A 96 -21.68 -0.10 1.84
C ARG A 96 -20.83 -1.33 2.13
N ILE A 97 -19.91 -1.60 1.22
CA ILE A 97 -18.79 -2.48 1.50
C ILE A 97 -17.75 -1.70 2.27
N HIS A 98 -17.14 -2.35 3.27
CA HIS A 98 -15.97 -1.83 3.96
C HIS A 98 -14.79 -2.75 3.69
N LEU A 99 -13.66 -2.15 3.35
CA LEU A 99 -12.41 -2.86 3.15
C LEU A 99 -11.37 -2.22 4.07
N HIS A 100 -10.81 -3.05 4.95
CA HIS A 100 -9.77 -2.65 5.88
C HIS A 100 -8.44 -3.19 5.37
N GLY A 101 -7.50 -2.31 5.08
CA GLY A 101 -6.12 -2.66 4.78
C GLY A 101 -5.20 -1.96 5.75
N SER A 102 -3.89 -2.00 5.49
CA SER A 102 -2.92 -1.40 6.40
C SER A 102 -1.79 -0.68 5.64
N SER A 103 -1.32 0.42 6.22
CA SER A 103 -0.27 1.30 5.68
C SER A 103 1.13 0.74 5.92
N PHE A 104 2.03 0.89 4.96
CA PHE A 104 3.44 0.54 5.04
C PHE A 104 4.26 1.64 5.73
N SER A 105 3.93 2.92 5.52
CA SER A 105 4.69 4.04 6.11
C SER A 105 4.33 4.32 7.56
N THR A 106 3.03 4.31 7.88
CA THR A 106 2.54 4.73 9.19
C THR A 106 2.13 3.58 10.10
N GLY A 107 1.87 2.40 9.53
CA GLY A 107 1.28 1.27 10.27
C GLY A 107 -0.20 1.47 10.60
N ASP A 108 -0.80 2.58 10.17
CA ASP A 108 -2.23 2.84 10.39
C ASP A 108 -3.11 1.96 9.50
N ASP A 109 -4.35 1.77 9.94
CA ASP A 109 -5.38 1.12 9.15
C ASP A 109 -5.86 2.04 8.01
N LEU A 110 -6.00 1.44 6.83
CA LEU A 110 -6.54 2.08 5.63
C LEU A 110 -7.97 1.59 5.41
N PHE A 111 -8.91 2.52 5.45
CA PHE A 111 -10.32 2.23 5.26
C PHE A 111 -10.77 2.64 3.87
N PHE A 112 -11.43 1.71 3.17
CA PHE A 112 -12.05 1.96 1.88
C PHE A 112 -13.51 1.55 1.95
N SER A 113 -14.38 2.34 1.34
CA SER A 113 -15.79 1.98 1.23
C SER A 113 -16.35 2.32 -0.14
N ALA A 114 -17.39 1.59 -0.52
CA ALA A 114 -18.12 1.82 -1.76
C ALA A 114 -19.61 1.53 -1.55
N PRO A 115 -20.52 2.36 -2.13
CA PRO A 115 -21.95 2.25 -1.91
C PRO A 115 -22.58 1.11 -2.71
N LEU A 116 -23.59 0.49 -2.10
CA LEU A 116 -24.43 -0.54 -2.69
C LEU A 116 -25.81 0.02 -3.01
N SER A 117 -26.44 -0.53 -4.05
CA SER A 117 -27.80 -0.21 -4.46
C SER A 117 -28.85 -1.00 -3.68
N THR A 118 -28.42 -1.83 -2.73
CA THR A 118 -29.28 -2.67 -1.90
C THR A 118 -28.77 -2.72 -0.47
N ASP A 119 -29.70 -2.87 0.45
CA ASP A 119 -29.55 -3.17 1.87
C ASP A 119 -29.67 -4.68 2.18
N LEU A 120 -30.07 -5.48 1.18
CA LEU A 120 -30.28 -6.93 1.29
C LEU A 120 -28.97 -7.67 1.03
N ILE A 121 -28.06 -7.67 2.00
CA ILE A 121 -26.85 -8.48 1.96
C ILE A 121 -26.96 -9.58 3.00
N GLU A 122 -27.26 -10.80 2.55
CA GLU A 122 -27.30 -11.97 3.42
C GLU A 122 -26.03 -12.82 3.21
N CYS A 123 -25.11 -12.73 4.17
CA CYS A 123 -23.90 -13.53 4.19
C CYS A 123 -24.21 -14.94 4.73
N ASN A 124 -24.58 -15.87 3.84
CA ASN A 124 -24.90 -17.26 4.19
C ASN A 124 -23.68 -18.18 4.41
N LEU A 125 -22.46 -17.65 4.34
CA LEU A 125 -21.26 -18.36 4.78
C LEU A 125 -21.15 -18.21 6.31
N ARG A 126 -20.99 -19.33 7.01
CA ARG A 126 -20.87 -19.39 8.49
C ARG A 126 -19.81 -18.46 9.10
N GLU A 127 -18.95 -17.85 8.30
CA GLU A 127 -17.95 -16.87 8.72
C GLU A 127 -17.89 -15.72 7.70
N CYS A 128 -18.58 -14.62 8.02
CA CYS A 128 -18.19 -13.27 7.65
C CYS A 128 -17.85 -12.52 8.94
N PHE A 129 -16.70 -12.85 9.53
CA PHE A 129 -16.10 -12.15 10.68
C PHE A 129 -14.70 -11.73 10.22
N SER A 130 -14.27 -10.47 10.29
CA SER A 130 -14.20 -9.57 11.45
C SER A 130 -13.52 -10.26 12.64
N GLY A 131 -12.21 -10.47 12.51
CA GLY A 131 -11.32 -10.80 13.62
C GLY A 131 -11.02 -9.57 14.46
#